data_AF-A0A7X6XEK3-F1
#
_entry.id   AF-A0A7X6XEK3-F1
#
_cell.length_a   1.000
_cell.length_b   1.000
_cell.length_c   1.000
_cell.angle_alpha   90.00
_cell.angle_beta   90.00
_cell.angle_gamma   90.00
#
_symmetry.space_group_name_H-M   'P 1'
#
loop_
_entity.id
_entity.type
_entity.pdbx_description
1 polymer ?
#
loop_
_entity_poly.entity_id
_entity_poly.type
_entity_poly.pdbx_seq_one_letter_code
_entity_poly.pdbx_strand_id
1 'polypeptide(L)'
;MKFTTKLLIFWASVFLIFLSGIVFVMTVFWGMHFNFWHLLVAFIINGVIPPAIITSFFYNRLEYMESEIDTPPKFKGVKTRVLPFKSRTSCPFDEMMQKIDRQYIISYSDRKNKILKFRTDTRMLSWGIGGYLKMLDDETVEAYVYPVFKNSKREELTTNQVLRVVHSIFSC
;
A
#
# COMPACT_ATOMS: atom_id res chain seq x y z
N MET A 1 2.16 14.39 -9.69
CA MET A 1 2.77 14.27 -8.35
C MET A 1 2.64 12.85 -7.86
N LYS A 2 3.74 12.26 -7.37
CA LYS A 2 3.77 10.92 -6.81
C LYS A 2 2.82 10.83 -5.60
N PHE A 3 2.16 9.68 -5.41
CA PHE A 3 1.20 9.47 -4.32
C PHE A 3 1.80 9.77 -2.94
N THR A 4 3.03 9.32 -2.72
CA THR A 4 3.80 9.54 -1.49
C THR A 4 3.98 11.02 -1.16
N THR A 5 4.18 11.87 -2.17
CA THR A 5 4.25 13.32 -1.98
C THR A 5 2.90 13.91 -1.57
N LYS A 6 1.81 13.44 -2.17
CA LYS A 6 0.45 13.88 -1.78
C LYS A 6 0.13 13.48 -0.34
N LEU A 7 0.49 12.26 0.05
CA LEU A 7 0.31 11.75 1.40
C LEU A 7 1.10 12.57 2.44
N LEU A 8 2.36 12.88 2.15
CA LEU A 8 3.20 13.68 3.04
C LEU A 8 2.64 15.10 3.22
N ILE A 9 2.23 15.75 2.13
CA ILE A 9 1.62 17.08 2.17
C ILE A 9 0.32 17.04 2.99
N PHE A 10 -0.54 16.04 2.75
CA PHE A 10 -1.77 15.88 3.50
C PHE A 10 -1.52 15.80 5.02
N TRP A 11 -0.56 14.98 5.44
CA TRP A 11 -0.18 14.87 6.86
C TRP A 11 0.39 16.16 7.42
N ALA A 12 1.29 16.82 6.69
CA ALA A 12 1.87 18.09 7.11
C ALA A 12 0.79 19.17 7.27
N SER A 13 -0.21 19.21 6.37
CA SER A 13 -1.35 20.13 6.45
C SER A 13 -2.23 19.86 7.65
N VAL A 14 -2.58 18.60 7.92
CA VAL A 14 -3.37 18.22 9.11
C VAL A 14 -2.65 18.64 10.39
N PHE A 15 -1.35 18.39 10.48
CA PHE A 15 -0.56 18.75 11.66
C PHE A 15 -0.43 20.27 11.81
N LEU A 16 -0.33 21.02 10.71
CA LEU A 16 -0.26 22.47 10.74
C LEU A 16 -1.56 23.10 11.27
N ILE A 17 -2.72 22.59 10.84
CA ILE A 17 -4.03 23.03 11.34
C ILE A 17 -4.16 22.72 12.83
N PHE A 18 -3.75 21.52 13.25
CA PHE A 18 -3.78 21.12 14.65
C PHE A 18 -2.87 21.99 15.53
N LEU A 19 -1.64 22.23 15.08
CA LEU A 19 -0.67 23.08 15.79
C LEU A 19 -1.18 24.53 15.92
N SER A 20 -1.76 25.09 14.84
CA SER A 20 -2.31 26.45 14.89
C SER A 20 -3.48 26.55 15.87
N GLY A 21 -4.33 25.53 15.93
CA GLY A 21 -5.44 25.45 16.89
C GLY A 21 -4.94 25.45 18.33
N ILE A 22 -3.92 24.65 18.65
CA ILE A 22 -3.32 24.62 20.01
C ILE A 22 -2.72 25.98 20.37
N VAL A 23 -1.92 26.56 19.47
CA VAL A 23 -1.29 27.87 19.72
C VAL A 23 -2.35 28.94 19.95
N PHE A 24 -3.41 28.96 19.14
CA PHE A 24 -4.52 29.89 19.30
C PHE A 24 -5.19 29.76 20.68
N VAL A 25 -5.53 28.54 21.10
CA VAL A 25 -6.13 28.29 22.42
C VAL A 25 -5.19 28.72 23.55
N MET A 26 -3.90 28.38 23.45
CA MET A 26 -2.91 28.76 24.47
C MET A 26 -2.68 30.27 24.56
N THR A 27 -2.71 30.98 23.44
CA THR A 27 -2.56 32.43 23.45
C THR A 27 -3.81 33.14 23.97
N VAL A 28 -5.01 32.68 23.60
CA VAL A 28 -6.28 33.31 24.03
C VAL A 28 -6.60 33.04 25.50
N PHE A 29 -6.46 31.79 25.96
CA PHE A 29 -6.88 31.40 27.31
C PHE A 29 -5.76 31.51 28.35
N TRP A 30 -4.50 31.33 27.95
CA TRP A 30 -3.35 31.35 28.87
C TRP A 30 -2.44 32.57 28.71
N GLY A 31 -2.68 33.44 27.71
CA GLY A 31 -1.84 34.62 27.47
C GLY A 31 -0.39 34.27 27.09
N MET A 32 -0.13 33.03 26.65
CA MET A 32 1.22 32.61 26.28
C MET A 32 1.62 33.15 24.90
N HIS A 33 2.83 33.71 24.85
CA HIS A 33 3.48 34.13 23.62
C HIS A 33 4.52 33.11 23.19
N PHE A 34 4.38 32.60 21.97
CA PHE A 34 5.32 31.66 21.39
C PHE A 34 6.25 32.35 20.41
N ASN A 35 7.53 32.01 20.48
CA ASN A 35 8.50 32.42 19.46
C ASN A 35 8.27 31.61 18.18
N PHE A 36 8.13 32.32 17.04
CA PHE A 36 7.92 31.73 15.72
C PHE A 36 8.94 30.62 15.38
N TRP A 37 10.22 30.81 15.73
CA TRP A 37 11.26 29.82 15.47
C TRP A 37 11.04 28.52 16.24
N HIS A 38 10.57 28.61 17.48
CA HIS A 38 10.28 27.42 18.29
C HIS A 38 9.07 26.66 17.73
N LEU A 39 8.04 27.37 17.27
CA LEU A 39 6.89 26.76 16.61
C LEU A 39 7.27 26.07 15.30
N LEU A 40 8.13 26.70 14.49
CA LEU A 40 8.62 26.14 13.24
C LEU A 40 9.44 24.87 13.47
N VAL A 41 10.33 24.87 14.47
CA VAL A 41 11.10 23.67 14.85
C VAL A 41 10.17 22.57 15.37
N ALA A 42 9.20 22.90 16.23
CA ALA A 42 8.22 21.95 16.73
C ALA A 42 7.39 21.33 15.59
N PHE A 43 7.00 22.14 14.60
CA PHE A 43 6.29 21.68 13.41
C PHE A 43 7.14 20.71 12.57
N ILE A 44 8.41 21.04 12.32
CA ILE A 44 9.29 20.15 11.54
C ILE A 44 9.50 18.82 12.26
N ILE A 45 9.83 18.87 13.55
CA ILE A 45 10.16 17.67 14.35
C ILE A 45 8.95 16.74 14.50
N ASN A 46 7.75 17.29 14.73
CA ASN A 46 6.58 16.46 15.02
C ASN A 46 5.67 16.24 13.79
N GLY A 47 5.57 17.24 12.92
CA GLY A 47 4.64 17.24 11.78
C GLY A 47 5.25 16.77 10.46
N VAL A 48 6.57 16.89 10.28
CA VAL A 48 7.23 16.56 9.00
C VAL A 48 8.10 15.32 9.12
N ILE A 49 8.99 15.25 10.12
CA ILE A 49 9.96 14.16 10.25
C ILE A 49 9.27 12.78 10.39
N PRO A 50 8.28 12.57 11.29
CA PRO A 50 7.70 11.25 11.46
C PRO A 50 6.93 10.77 10.23
N PRO A 51 6.05 11.58 9.59
CA PRO A 51 5.42 11.20 8.34
C PRO A 51 6.43 10.97 7.21
N ALA A 52 7.51 11.76 7.12
CA ALA A 52 8.55 11.57 6.11
C ALA A 52 9.29 10.24 6.29
N ILE A 53 9.65 9.86 7.53
CA ILE A 53 10.29 8.58 7.82
C ILE A 53 9.37 7.41 7.45
N ILE A 54 8.10 7.46 7.86
CA ILE A 54 7.10 6.44 7.53
C ILE A 54 6.96 6.35 6.01
N THR A 55 6.75 7.48 5.33
CA THR A 55 6.56 7.52 3.88
C THR A 55 7.79 6.99 3.13
N SER A 56 9.00 7.35 3.57
CA SER A 56 10.26 6.87 2.99
C SER A 56 10.38 5.35 3.11
N PHE A 57 10.01 4.80 4.27
CA PHE A 57 10.05 3.36 4.51
C PHE A 57 9.16 2.57 3.52
N PHE A 58 7.98 3.11 3.21
CA PHE A 58 7.00 2.48 2.32
C PHE A 58 7.04 3.00 0.87
N TYR A 59 7.94 3.94 0.55
CA TYR A 59 7.91 4.74 -0.67
C TYR A 59 7.84 3.91 -1.95
N ASN A 60 8.81 3.01 -2.14
CA ASN A 60 8.92 2.18 -3.34
C ASN A 60 7.69 1.28 -3.55
N ARG A 61 7.00 0.93 -2.48
CA ARG A 61 5.88 -0.01 -2.49
C ARG A 61 4.57 0.71 -2.73
N LEU A 62 4.32 1.82 -2.03
CA LEU A 62 3.15 2.68 -2.24
C LEU A 62 3.13 3.22 -3.67
N GLU A 63 4.27 3.68 -4.17
CA GLU A 63 4.38 4.15 -5.55
C GLU A 63 4.16 3.02 -6.55
N TYR A 64 4.63 1.79 -6.26
CA TYR A 64 4.42 0.66 -7.14
C TYR A 64 2.96 0.14 -7.15
N MET A 65 2.28 0.15 -5.99
CA MET A 65 0.90 -0.32 -5.86
C MET A 65 -0.10 0.58 -6.60
N GLU A 66 0.17 1.88 -6.64
CA GLU A 66 -0.71 2.86 -7.29
C GLU A 66 -0.25 3.29 -8.68
N SER A 67 0.95 2.91 -9.09
CA SER A 67 1.42 3.20 -10.44
C SER A 67 0.80 2.28 -11.48
N GLU A 68 0.67 2.80 -12.69
CA GLU A 68 0.30 2.07 -13.91
C GLU A 68 1.44 1.18 -14.43
N ILE A 69 2.44 0.88 -13.60
CA ILE A 69 3.56 0.04 -14.01
C ILE A 69 3.06 -1.40 -14.15
N ASP A 70 3.11 -1.89 -15.39
CA ASP A 70 2.67 -3.24 -15.77
C ASP A 70 3.72 -4.32 -15.49
N THR A 71 4.96 -3.94 -15.21
CA THR A 71 6.03 -4.91 -14.95
C THR A 71 5.94 -5.51 -13.56
N PRO A 72 6.26 -6.80 -13.36
CA PRO A 72 6.23 -7.44 -12.06
C PRO A 72 7.21 -6.77 -11.08
N PRO A 73 6.91 -6.82 -9.76
CA PRO A 73 7.73 -6.14 -8.77
C PRO A 73 9.11 -6.79 -8.67
N LYS A 74 10.19 -6.02 -8.85
CA LYS A 74 11.58 -6.47 -8.67
C LYS A 74 12.06 -6.34 -7.21
N PHE A 75 11.15 -6.49 -6.25
CA PHE A 75 11.49 -6.37 -4.83
C PHE A 75 12.26 -7.61 -4.34
N LYS A 76 13.09 -7.44 -3.29
CA LYS A 76 13.75 -8.58 -2.63
C LYS A 76 12.72 -9.35 -1.80
N GLY A 77 12.74 -10.68 -1.89
CA GLY A 77 11.83 -11.56 -1.14
C GLY A 77 10.48 -11.82 -1.80
N VAL A 78 10.30 -11.38 -3.05
CA VAL A 78 9.12 -11.71 -3.86
C VAL A 78 9.03 -13.23 -4.02
N LYS A 79 7.84 -13.78 -3.79
CA LYS A 79 7.52 -15.17 -4.10
C LYS A 79 6.57 -15.18 -5.29
N THR A 80 6.92 -15.95 -6.31
CA THR A 80 6.14 -16.07 -7.54
C THR A 80 5.62 -17.49 -7.67
N ARG A 81 4.39 -17.63 -8.16
CA ARG A 81 3.82 -18.93 -8.51
C ARG A 81 2.86 -18.79 -9.67
N VAL A 82 2.94 -19.72 -10.61
CA VAL A 82 1.93 -19.90 -11.65
C VAL A 82 0.81 -20.75 -11.09
N LEU A 83 -0.41 -20.27 -11.24
CA LEU A 83 -1.63 -20.86 -10.68
C LEU A 83 -2.56 -21.23 -11.83
N PRO A 84 -3.09 -22.47 -11.85
CA PRO A 84 -4.14 -22.82 -12.77
C PRO A 84 -5.42 -22.06 -12.39
N PHE A 85 -6.11 -21.51 -13.38
CA PHE A 85 -7.34 -20.75 -13.20
C PHE A 85 -8.34 -21.19 -14.26
N LYS A 86 -9.35 -21.98 -13.90
CA LYS A 86 -10.42 -22.33 -14.84
C LYS A 86 -11.54 -21.30 -14.73
N SER A 87 -11.61 -20.42 -15.73
CA SER A 87 -12.74 -19.50 -15.86
C SER A 87 -14.02 -20.26 -16.23
N ARG A 88 -15.15 -19.82 -15.68
CA ARG A 88 -16.48 -20.35 -15.99
C ARG A 88 -17.30 -19.37 -16.85
N THR A 89 -16.73 -18.20 -17.13
CA THR A 89 -17.37 -17.09 -17.83
C THR A 89 -16.62 -16.71 -19.10
N SER A 90 -17.29 -15.99 -20.00
CA SER A 90 -16.70 -15.44 -21.23
C SER A 90 -15.68 -14.32 -20.97
N CYS A 91 -15.60 -13.80 -19.73
CA CYS A 91 -14.67 -12.75 -19.32
C CYS A 91 -13.79 -13.25 -18.15
N PRO A 92 -12.76 -14.06 -18.42
CA PRO A 92 -11.92 -14.70 -17.40
C PRO A 92 -11.30 -13.71 -16.39
N PHE A 93 -10.88 -12.54 -16.89
CA PHE A 93 -10.23 -11.51 -16.06
C PHE A 93 -11.18 -10.88 -15.03
N ASP A 94 -12.44 -10.63 -15.41
CA ASP A 94 -13.44 -10.06 -14.48
C ASP A 94 -13.81 -11.07 -13.39
N GLU A 95 -13.86 -12.37 -13.73
CA GLU A 95 -14.04 -13.43 -12.75
C GLU A 95 -12.86 -13.55 -11.78
N MET A 96 -11.63 -13.46 -12.30
CA MET A 96 -10.42 -13.40 -11.46
C MET A 96 -10.47 -12.21 -10.50
N MET A 97 -10.83 -11.03 -11.02
CA MET A 97 -10.97 -9.80 -10.23
C MET A 97 -12.00 -9.98 -9.12
N GLN A 98 -13.18 -10.50 -9.45
CA GLN A 98 -14.25 -10.74 -8.47
C GLN A 98 -13.85 -11.75 -7.39
N LYS A 99 -13.14 -12.83 -7.77
CA LYS A 99 -12.66 -13.83 -6.81
C LYS A 99 -11.66 -13.23 -5.81
N ILE A 100 -10.80 -12.33 -6.27
CA ILE A 100 -9.83 -11.63 -5.41
C ILE A 100 -10.49 -10.58 -4.53
N ASP A 101 -11.41 -9.79 -5.09
CA ASP A 101 -12.12 -8.71 -4.37
C ASP A 101 -12.88 -9.22 -3.13
N ARG A 102 -13.32 -10.48 -3.14
CA ARG A 102 -13.98 -11.13 -1.99
C ARG A 102 -13.10 -11.26 -0.74
N GLN A 103 -11.77 -11.30 -0.89
CA GLN A 103 -10.83 -11.55 0.21
C GLN A 103 -9.76 -10.46 0.35
N TYR A 104 -9.52 -9.69 -0.70
CA TYR A 104 -8.43 -8.74 -0.79
C TYR A 104 -8.91 -7.43 -1.39
N ILE A 105 -8.23 -6.33 -1.04
CA ILE A 105 -8.55 -5.02 -1.59
C ILE A 105 -7.77 -4.83 -2.87
N ILE A 106 -8.47 -4.55 -3.97
CA ILE A 106 -7.85 -4.22 -5.25
C ILE A 106 -7.37 -2.77 -5.20
N SER A 107 -6.08 -2.55 -5.45
CA SER A 107 -5.46 -1.22 -5.51
C SER A 107 -5.34 -0.69 -6.93
N TYR A 108 -5.15 -1.58 -7.90
CA TYR A 108 -5.04 -1.25 -9.31
C TYR A 108 -5.51 -2.44 -10.15
N SER A 109 -6.21 -2.16 -11.24
CA SER A 109 -6.64 -3.17 -12.20
C SER A 109 -6.54 -2.60 -13.60
N ASP A 110 -5.91 -3.35 -14.49
CA ASP A 110 -5.85 -3.03 -15.92
C ASP A 110 -6.37 -4.21 -16.73
N ARG A 111 -7.50 -3.99 -17.41
CA ARG A 111 -8.15 -4.99 -18.26
C ARG A 111 -7.39 -5.24 -19.56
N LYS A 112 -6.71 -4.23 -20.11
CA LYS A 112 -5.99 -4.33 -21.39
C LYS A 112 -4.77 -5.22 -21.24
N ASN A 113 -4.01 -5.02 -20.17
CA ASN A 113 -2.83 -5.82 -19.86
C ASN A 113 -3.14 -7.07 -19.02
N LYS A 114 -4.41 -7.26 -18.62
CA LYS A 114 -4.88 -8.33 -17.70
C LYS A 114 -4.07 -8.42 -16.40
N ILE A 115 -3.84 -7.26 -15.77
CA ILE A 115 -3.05 -7.11 -14.54
C ILE A 115 -3.93 -6.65 -13.39
N LEU A 116 -3.66 -7.18 -12.20
CA LEU A 116 -4.34 -6.76 -10.98
C LEU A 116 -3.36 -6.67 -9.81
N LYS A 117 -3.39 -5.56 -9.07
CA LYS A 117 -2.62 -5.37 -7.84
C LYS A 117 -3.57 -5.38 -6.65
N PHE A 118 -3.26 -6.16 -5.63
CA PHE A 118 -4.11 -6.34 -4.45
C PHE A 118 -3.32 -6.20 -3.14
N ARG A 119 -4.03 -6.01 -2.03
CA ARG A 119 -3.50 -5.96 -0.66
C ARG A 119 -4.36 -6.71 0.34
N THR A 120 -3.75 -7.17 1.43
CA THR A 120 -4.36 -8.04 2.46
C THR A 120 -5.21 -7.33 3.51
N ASP A 121 -4.77 -6.20 4.09
CA ASP A 121 -5.57 -5.39 5.02
C ASP A 121 -4.91 -4.01 5.31
N THR A 122 -5.70 -3.10 5.87
CA THR A 122 -5.64 -1.62 5.85
C THR A 122 -5.04 -0.94 7.08
N ARG A 123 -4.50 -1.67 8.06
CA ARG A 123 -3.95 -1.00 9.26
C ARG A 123 -2.74 -0.14 8.87
N MET A 124 -2.72 1.13 9.30
CA MET A 124 -1.68 2.13 9.02
C MET A 124 -0.25 1.65 9.33
N LEU A 125 -0.10 0.70 10.25
CA LEU A 125 1.19 0.13 10.66
C LEU A 125 1.56 -1.15 9.90
N SER A 126 0.62 -1.80 9.20
CA SER A 126 0.90 -3.05 8.49
C SER A 126 0.79 -2.97 6.98
N TRP A 127 0.07 -1.98 6.39
CA TRP A 127 -0.13 -1.77 4.94
C TRP A 127 -0.28 -3.05 4.08
N GLY A 128 -0.69 -4.15 4.71
CA GLY A 128 -0.75 -5.51 4.19
C GLY A 128 0.51 -6.07 3.55
N ILE A 129 0.46 -7.35 3.21
CA ILE A 129 1.20 -7.94 2.11
C ILE A 129 0.52 -7.52 0.79
N GLY A 130 1.33 -7.03 -0.15
CA GLY A 130 0.91 -6.64 -1.48
C GLY A 130 1.13 -7.78 -2.45
N GLY A 131 0.23 -7.89 -3.42
CA GLY A 131 0.29 -8.86 -4.48
C GLY A 131 0.09 -8.21 -5.84
N TYR A 132 0.68 -8.83 -6.84
CA TYR A 132 0.52 -8.52 -8.25
C TYR A 132 0.12 -9.83 -8.93
N LEU A 133 -0.97 -9.80 -9.68
CA LEU A 133 -1.46 -10.90 -10.50
C LEU A 133 -1.40 -10.47 -11.95
N LYS A 134 -0.93 -11.37 -12.80
CA LYS A 134 -1.00 -11.23 -14.25
C LYS A 134 -1.61 -12.48 -14.82
N MET A 135 -2.69 -12.33 -15.58
CA MET A 135 -3.23 -13.42 -16.36
C MET A 135 -2.34 -13.61 -17.58
N LEU A 136 -1.74 -14.79 -17.72
CA LEU A 136 -0.90 -15.12 -18.88
C LEU A 136 -1.80 -15.54 -20.04
N ASP A 137 -2.67 -16.51 -19.76
CA ASP A 137 -3.69 -17.02 -20.66
C ASP A 137 -5.04 -17.10 -19.91
N ASP A 138 -6.12 -17.46 -20.59
CA ASP A 138 -7.44 -17.58 -19.97
C ASP A 138 -7.55 -18.73 -18.94
N GLU A 139 -6.50 -19.56 -18.86
CA GLU A 139 -6.40 -20.69 -17.93
C GLU A 139 -5.28 -20.56 -16.87
N THR A 140 -4.45 -19.52 -16.96
CA THR A 140 -3.21 -19.41 -16.15
C THR A 140 -3.01 -18.01 -15.60
N VAL A 141 -2.75 -17.94 -14.29
CA VAL A 141 -2.48 -16.68 -13.58
C VAL A 141 -1.13 -16.77 -12.91
N GLU A 142 -0.27 -15.80 -13.19
CA GLU A 142 1.00 -15.61 -12.49
C GLU A 142 0.79 -14.70 -11.28
N ALA A 143 1.02 -15.24 -10.09
CA ALA A 143 0.89 -14.53 -8.83
C ALA A 143 2.25 -14.18 -8.23
N TYR A 144 2.45 -12.91 -7.94
CA TYR A 144 3.60 -12.35 -7.25
C TYR A 144 3.13 -11.79 -5.92
N VAL A 145 3.73 -12.26 -4.83
CA VAL A 145 3.43 -11.77 -3.49
C VAL A 145 4.73 -11.27 -2.87
N TYR A 146 4.71 -10.06 -2.31
CA TYR A 146 5.93 -9.43 -1.78
C TYR A 146 5.78 -8.97 -0.32
N PRO A 147 6.78 -9.29 0.53
CA PRO A 147 6.80 -8.89 1.93
C PRO A 147 6.93 -7.36 2.07
N VAL A 148 6.66 -6.86 3.27
CA VAL A 148 6.80 -5.43 3.64
C VAL A 148 8.25 -5.12 4.01
N PHE A 149 8.86 -6.00 4.82
CA PHE A 149 10.21 -6.03 5.32
C PHE A 149 11.00 -7.17 4.67
N LYS A 150 12.11 -6.82 4.02
CA LYS A 150 12.92 -7.72 3.17
C LYS A 150 13.49 -8.95 3.89
N ASN A 151 13.69 -8.89 5.22
CA ASN A 151 14.49 -9.87 5.98
C ASN A 151 13.80 -10.46 7.22
N SER A 152 12.47 -10.37 7.32
CA SER A 152 11.75 -10.92 8.47
C SER A 152 11.27 -12.34 8.19
N LYS A 153 11.67 -13.32 9.02
CA LYS A 153 11.16 -14.71 8.94
C LYS A 153 9.64 -14.76 9.04
N ARG A 154 9.04 -13.90 9.89
CA ARG A 154 7.59 -13.78 10.05
C ARG A 154 6.92 -13.40 8.74
N GLU A 155 7.53 -12.51 7.98
CA GLU A 155 6.97 -12.06 6.72
C GLU A 155 7.13 -13.05 5.59
N GLU A 156 8.20 -13.82 5.58
CA GLU A 156 8.34 -14.93 4.63
C GLU A 156 7.21 -15.96 4.85
N LEU A 157 6.94 -16.33 6.11
CA LEU A 157 5.83 -17.22 6.46
C LEU A 157 4.48 -16.64 6.01
N THR A 158 4.26 -15.35 6.26
CA THR A 158 3.00 -14.68 5.90
C THR A 158 2.85 -14.55 4.38
N THR A 159 3.94 -14.27 3.65
CA THR A 159 3.97 -14.21 2.17
C THR A 159 3.61 -15.57 1.57
N ASN A 160 4.20 -16.65 2.11
CA ASN A 160 3.87 -18.02 1.69
C ASN A 160 2.41 -18.38 2.00
N GLN A 161 1.88 -17.93 3.14
CA GLN A 161 0.49 -18.16 3.51
C GLN A 161 -0.47 -17.44 2.55
N VAL A 162 -0.21 -16.17 2.23
CA VAL A 162 -1.00 -15.42 1.24
C VAL A 162 -0.97 -16.12 -0.12
N LEU A 163 0.20 -16.57 -0.56
CA LEU A 163 0.34 -17.31 -1.82
C LEU A 163 -0.47 -18.61 -1.82
N ARG A 164 -0.55 -19.33 -0.68
CA ARG A 164 -1.40 -20.52 -0.54
C ARG A 164 -2.88 -20.19 -0.60
N VAL A 165 -3.31 -19.10 0.03
CA VAL A 165 -4.71 -18.66 -0.02
C VAL A 165 -5.08 -18.25 -1.44
N VAL A 166 -4.25 -17.46 -2.12
CA VAL A 166 -4.46 -17.10 -3.54
C VAL A 166 -4.54 -18.35 -4.42
N HIS A 167 -3.66 -19.33 -4.19
CA HIS A 167 -3.74 -20.62 -4.87
C HIS A 167 -5.09 -21.32 -4.62
N SER A 168 -5.59 -21.35 -3.38
CA SER A 168 -6.89 -21.97 -3.07
C SER A 168 -8.08 -21.25 -3.73
N ILE A 169 -8.01 -19.92 -3.89
CA ILE A 169 -9.07 -19.14 -4.56
C ILE A 169 -9.21 -19.56 -6.03
N PHE A 170 -8.07 -19.81 -6.71
CA PHE A 170 -8.07 -20.17 -8.13
C PHE A 170 -8.21 -21.67 -8.40
N SER A 171 -7.92 -22.52 -7.41
CA SER A 171 -8.07 -23.97 -7.52
C SER A 171 -9.50 -24.49 -7.28
N CYS A 172 -10.42 -23.62 -6.84
CA CYS A 172 -11.86 -23.90 -6.68
C CYS A 172 -12.67 -23.38 -7.88
#